data_AF-A0AAN8X1P6-F1
#
_entry.id   AF-A0AAN8X1P6-F1
#
_cell.length_a   1.000
_cell.length_b   1.000
_cell.length_c   1.000
_cell.angle_alpha   90.00
_cell.angle_beta   90.00
_cell.angle_gamma   90.00
#
_symmetry.space_group_name_H-M   'P 1'
#
loop_
_entity.id
_entity.type
_entity.pdbx_description
1 polymer ?
#
loop_
_entity_poly.entity_id
_entity_poly.type
_entity_poly.pdbx_seq_one_letter_code
_entity_poly.pdbx_strand_id
1 'polypeptide(L)'
;LHQGVNTLYIAGYSLSLVALCISLFIFCFFKSLKCTRVTIHKNLFVSFIINNAMWLIWYECIVNNPEVVANNGVACQVIHVFLHYFLVSNYFWMFCEGLYLHTLLVVAFVAEDRIMKWFYLLGWGVPACWTIIYAAARGSDEKQREHCWMEDGGYNYILSVPVVVSMFLNLFFLINIVRVLVTKLRAVHTTPDTHSTRKLLSC
;
A
#
# COMPACT_ATOMS: atom_id res chain seq x y z
N LEU A 1 -26.66 -14.68 -1.38
CA LEU A 1 -25.89 -13.41 -1.42
C LEU A 1 -24.43 -13.60 -0.99
N HIS A 2 -24.16 -14.19 0.19
CA HIS A 2 -22.80 -14.40 0.71
C HIS A 2 -21.84 -15.15 -0.22
N GLN A 3 -22.29 -16.23 -0.88
CA GLN A 3 -21.46 -16.97 -1.85
C GLN A 3 -21.06 -16.12 -3.07
N GLY A 4 -21.99 -15.33 -3.62
CA GLY A 4 -21.69 -14.46 -4.77
C GLY A 4 -20.68 -13.36 -4.46
N VAL A 5 -20.75 -12.81 -3.24
CA VAL A 5 -19.78 -11.81 -2.76
C VAL A 5 -18.40 -12.44 -2.58
N ASN A 6 -18.30 -13.65 -2.03
CA ASN A 6 -17.02 -14.34 -1.86
C ASN A 6 -16.37 -14.67 -3.22
N THR A 7 -17.14 -15.17 -4.19
CA THR A 7 -16.64 -15.45 -5.54
C THR A 7 -16.11 -14.18 -6.23
N LEU A 8 -16.80 -13.05 -6.05
CA LEU A 8 -16.33 -11.76 -6.59
C LEU A 8 -14.98 -11.35 -6.00
N TYR A 9 -14.80 -11.48 -4.68
CA TYR A 9 -13.53 -11.16 -4.02
C TYR A 9 -12.40 -12.08 -4.50
N ILE A 10 -12.63 -13.40 -4.55
CA ILE A 10 -11.63 -14.38 -5.02
C ILE A 10 -11.22 -14.10 -6.47
N ALA A 11 -12.18 -13.86 -7.36
CA ALA A 11 -11.91 -13.52 -8.75
C ALA A 11 -11.15 -12.18 -8.89
N GLY A 12 -11.55 -11.17 -8.11
CA GLY A 12 -10.90 -9.86 -8.13
C GLY A 12 -9.45 -9.90 -7.64
N TYR A 13 -9.21 -10.58 -6.52
CA TYR A 13 -7.86 -10.71 -5.94
C TYR A 13 -6.94 -11.56 -6.84
N SER A 14 -7.45 -12.64 -7.43
CA SER A 14 -6.65 -13.47 -8.37
C SER A 14 -6.28 -12.70 -9.65
N LEU A 15 -7.23 -11.99 -10.27
CA LEU A 15 -6.95 -11.16 -11.45
C LEU A 15 -5.92 -10.06 -11.13
N SER A 16 -6.10 -9.38 -9.99
CA SER A 16 -5.19 -8.33 -9.53
C SER A 16 -3.78 -8.89 -9.30
N LEU A 17 -3.69 -10.07 -8.67
CA LEU A 17 -2.43 -10.75 -8.41
C LEU A 17 -1.66 -11.06 -9.71
N VAL A 18 -2.34 -11.61 -10.72
CA VAL A 18 -1.73 -11.91 -12.02
C VAL A 18 -1.19 -10.64 -12.68
N ALA A 19 -1.99 -9.57 -12.73
CA ALA A 19 -1.57 -8.31 -13.32
C ALA A 19 -0.36 -7.69 -12.60
N LEU A 20 -0.35 -7.72 -11.27
CA LEU A 20 0.74 -7.20 -10.44
C LEU A 20 2.03 -8.01 -10.62
N CYS A 21 1.94 -9.34 -10.71
CA CYS A 21 3.08 -10.22 -10.96
C CYS A 21 3.73 -9.92 -12.32
N ILE A 22 2.93 -9.73 -13.37
CA ILE A 22 3.44 -9.35 -14.70
C ILE A 22 4.15 -7.99 -14.64
N SER A 23 3.53 -7.00 -14.01
CA SER A 23 4.12 -5.66 -13.80
C SER A 23 5.46 -5.73 -13.07
N LEU A 24 5.51 -6.45 -11.94
CA LEU A 24 6.73 -6.62 -11.15
C LEU A 24 7.83 -7.35 -11.93
N PHE A 25 7.47 -8.37 -12.71
CA PHE A 25 8.40 -9.11 -13.56
C PHE A 25 9.07 -8.17 -14.57
N ILE A 26 8.31 -7.32 -15.25
CA ILE A 26 8.84 -6.32 -16.20
C ILE A 26 9.84 -5.40 -15.49
N PHE A 27 9.49 -4.80 -14.36
CA PHE A 27 10.39 -3.90 -13.63
C PHE A 27 11.65 -4.59 -13.08
N CYS A 28 11.58 -5.89 -12.79
CA CYS A 28 12.73 -6.68 -12.34
C CYS A 28 13.65 -7.12 -13.49
N PHE A 29 13.09 -7.44 -14.66
CA PHE A 29 13.83 -7.90 -15.83
C PHE A 29 14.70 -6.78 -16.42
N PHE A 30 14.16 -5.57 -16.58
CA PHE A 30 14.90 -4.45 -17.13
C PHE A 30 15.81 -3.78 -16.08
N LYS A 31 17.02 -4.33 -15.90
CA LYS A 31 18.05 -3.75 -15.01
C LYS A 31 18.38 -2.28 -15.31
N SER A 32 18.17 -1.83 -16.54
CA SER A 32 18.38 -0.44 -16.98
C SER A 32 17.46 0.57 -16.28
N LEU A 33 16.30 0.14 -15.77
CA LEU A 33 15.31 1.01 -15.10
C LEU A 33 15.51 1.12 -13.58
N LYS A 34 16.64 0.65 -13.04
CA LYS A 34 16.90 0.70 -11.59
C LYS A 34 17.17 2.14 -11.14
N CYS A 35 16.16 2.75 -10.52
CA CYS A 35 16.21 4.05 -9.87
C CYS A 35 15.48 3.94 -8.51
N THR A 36 15.77 4.84 -7.59
CA THR A 36 15.10 4.98 -6.28
C THR A 36 13.58 4.94 -6.39
N ARG A 37 13.00 5.68 -7.34
CA ARG A 37 11.56 5.66 -7.65
C ARG A 37 11.06 4.24 -7.95
N VAL A 38 11.76 3.53 -8.84
CA VAL A 38 11.37 2.18 -9.26
C VAL A 38 11.50 1.18 -8.11
N THR A 39 12.46 1.37 -7.21
CA THR A 39 12.57 0.57 -5.98
C THR A 39 11.36 0.78 -5.06
N ILE A 40 10.86 2.00 -4.89
CA ILE A 40 9.64 2.26 -4.10
C ILE A 40 8.44 1.58 -4.76
N HIS A 41 8.25 1.74 -6.07
CA HIS A 41 7.15 1.09 -6.80
C HIS A 41 7.23 -0.45 -6.71
N LYS A 42 8.42 -1.04 -6.76
CA LYS A 42 8.62 -2.48 -6.54
C LYS A 42 8.14 -2.93 -5.16
N ASN A 43 8.53 -2.22 -4.11
CA ASN A 43 8.08 -2.56 -2.75
C ASN A 43 6.56 -2.40 -2.61
N LEU A 44 5.97 -1.36 -3.22
CA LEU A 44 4.52 -1.20 -3.27
C LEU A 44 3.83 -2.38 -3.97
N PHE A 45 4.28 -2.78 -5.16
CA PHE A 45 3.70 -3.93 -5.86
C PHE A 45 3.90 -5.24 -5.10
N VAL A 46 5.07 -5.45 -4.48
CA VAL A 46 5.30 -6.60 -3.60
C VAL A 46 4.32 -6.60 -2.43
N SER A 47 4.09 -5.46 -1.78
CA SER A 47 3.12 -5.35 -0.69
C SER A 47 1.69 -5.68 -1.16
N PHE A 48 1.30 -5.23 -2.36
CA PHE A 48 0.01 -5.58 -2.95
C PHE A 48 -0.09 -7.08 -3.25
N ILE A 49 0.93 -7.68 -3.86
CA ILE A 49 0.96 -9.12 -4.17
C ILE A 49 0.77 -9.93 -2.88
N ILE A 50 1.55 -9.63 -1.85
CA ILE A 50 1.47 -10.35 -0.57
C ILE A 50 0.10 -10.11 0.09
N ASN A 51 -0.41 -8.88 0.12
CA ASN A 51 -1.73 -8.58 0.67
C ASN A 51 -2.85 -9.35 -0.05
N ASN A 52 -2.86 -9.34 -1.39
CA ASN A 52 -3.84 -10.10 -2.19
C ASN A 52 -3.74 -11.61 -1.93
N ALA A 53 -2.53 -12.15 -1.86
CA ALA A 53 -2.29 -13.55 -1.56
C ALA A 53 -2.78 -13.93 -0.15
N MET A 54 -2.53 -13.08 0.85
CA MET A 54 -2.98 -13.30 2.23
C MET A 54 -4.51 -13.27 2.34
N TRP A 55 -5.19 -12.33 1.65
CA TRP A 55 -6.64 -12.32 1.58
C TRP A 55 -7.18 -13.58 0.93
N LEU A 56 -6.59 -14.03 -0.17
CA LEU A 56 -6.99 -15.28 -0.83
C LEU A 56 -6.86 -16.48 0.11
N ILE A 57 -5.72 -16.59 0.82
CA ILE A 57 -5.49 -17.63 1.84
C ILE A 57 -6.54 -17.53 2.96
N TRP A 58 -6.85 -16.33 3.45
CA TRP A 58 -7.86 -16.12 4.48
C TRP A 58 -9.26 -16.59 4.02
N TYR A 59 -9.67 -16.22 2.81
CA TYR A 59 -10.98 -16.63 2.27
C TYR A 59 -11.07 -18.15 2.06
N GLU A 60 -10.04 -18.76 1.46
CA GLU A 60 -10.06 -20.20 1.16
C GLU A 60 -9.87 -21.07 2.42
N CYS A 61 -8.92 -20.73 3.29
CA CYS A 61 -8.57 -21.58 4.41
C CYS A 61 -9.42 -21.34 5.68
N ILE A 62 -9.99 -20.15 5.85
CA ILE A 62 -10.66 -19.76 7.10
C ILE A 62 -12.14 -19.49 6.87
N VAL A 63 -12.50 -18.62 5.92
CA VAL A 63 -13.92 -18.28 5.65
C VAL A 63 -14.68 -19.49 5.07
N ASN A 64 -14.07 -20.23 4.14
CA ASN A 64 -14.71 -21.40 3.52
C ASN A 64 -14.70 -22.66 4.43
N ASN A 65 -13.93 -22.67 5.53
CA ASN A 65 -13.76 -23.83 6.41
C ASN A 65 -14.17 -23.51 7.87
N PRO A 66 -15.47 -23.56 8.21
CA PRO A 66 -15.97 -23.19 9.53
C PRO A 66 -15.44 -24.08 10.67
N GLU A 67 -15.03 -25.32 10.37
CA GLU A 67 -14.42 -26.22 11.36
C GLU A 67 -13.10 -25.69 11.92
N VAL A 68 -12.30 -24.99 11.09
CA VAL A 68 -11.02 -24.40 11.50
C VAL A 68 -11.25 -23.25 12.49
N VAL A 69 -12.31 -22.47 12.25
CA VAL A 69 -12.72 -21.37 13.13
C VAL A 69 -13.24 -21.93 14.46
N ALA A 70 -14.05 -22.98 14.41
CA ALA A 70 -14.62 -23.64 15.60
C ALA A 70 -13.53 -24.31 16.46
N ASN A 71 -12.50 -24.89 15.85
CA ASN A 71 -11.39 -25.52 16.56
C ASN A 71 -10.41 -24.50 17.17
N ASN A 72 -10.55 -23.20 16.83
CA ASN A 72 -9.79 -22.09 17.37
C ASN A 72 -8.27 -22.32 17.45
N GLY A 73 -7.68 -22.89 16.39
CA GLY A 73 -6.26 -23.21 16.35
C GLY A 73 -5.37 -21.96 16.32
N VAL A 74 -4.18 -22.05 16.92
CA VAL A 74 -3.14 -20.99 16.90
C VAL A 74 -2.80 -20.58 15.46
N ALA A 75 -2.82 -21.53 14.52
CA ALA A 75 -2.56 -21.27 13.10
C ALA A 75 -3.50 -20.21 12.51
N CYS A 76 -4.79 -20.23 12.90
CA CYS A 76 -5.77 -19.29 12.38
C CYS A 76 -5.50 -17.86 12.90
N GLN A 77 -5.16 -17.73 14.19
CA GLN A 77 -4.76 -16.45 14.80
C GLN A 77 -3.49 -15.88 14.16
N VAL A 78 -2.50 -16.74 13.89
CA VAL A 78 -1.26 -16.34 13.22
C VAL A 78 -1.55 -15.82 11.80
N ILE A 79 -2.37 -16.53 11.02
CA ILE A 79 -2.78 -16.07 9.68
C ILE A 79 -3.52 -14.73 9.77
N HIS A 80 -4.41 -14.54 10.75
CA HIS A 80 -5.12 -13.28 10.99
C HIS A 80 -4.14 -12.12 11.24
N VAL A 81 -3.12 -12.32 12.08
CA VAL A 81 -2.10 -11.31 12.40
C VAL A 81 -1.28 -10.96 11.17
N PHE A 82 -0.84 -11.96 10.40
CA PHE A 82 -0.08 -11.71 9.16
C PHE A 82 -0.92 -10.98 8.12
N LEU A 83 -2.21 -11.35 7.96
CA LEU A 83 -3.14 -10.65 7.07
C LEU A 83 -3.18 -9.16 7.40
N HIS A 84 -3.39 -8.83 8.68
CA HIS A 84 -3.45 -7.44 9.15
C HIS A 84 -2.13 -6.70 9.01
N TYR A 85 -1.00 -7.37 9.28
CA TYR A 85 0.32 -6.77 9.07
C TYR A 85 0.54 -6.35 7.62
N PHE A 86 0.28 -7.26 6.67
CA PHE A 86 0.49 -6.97 5.25
C PHE A 86 -0.53 -5.96 4.70
N LEU A 87 -1.75 -5.94 5.25
CA LEU A 87 -2.74 -4.90 4.95
C LEU A 87 -2.23 -3.52 5.38
N VAL A 88 -1.82 -3.37 6.63
CA VAL A 88 -1.29 -2.10 7.15
C VAL A 88 -0.03 -1.70 6.38
N SER A 89 0.89 -2.63 6.14
CA SER A 89 2.10 -2.36 5.36
C SER A 89 1.79 -1.91 3.93
N ASN A 90 0.78 -2.47 3.27
CA ASN A 90 0.35 -2.01 1.95
C ASN A 90 -0.10 -0.54 1.96
N TYR A 91 -0.91 -0.13 2.95
CA TYR A 91 -1.30 1.28 3.10
C TYR A 91 -0.09 2.19 3.38
N PHE A 92 0.84 1.76 4.22
CA PHE A 92 2.06 2.53 4.49
C PHE A 92 2.98 2.64 3.27
N TRP A 93 3.10 1.60 2.43
CA TRP A 93 3.85 1.68 1.18
C TRP A 93 3.19 2.61 0.16
N MET A 94 1.86 2.62 0.10
CA MET A 94 1.12 3.59 -0.71
C MET A 94 1.36 5.03 -0.21
N PHE A 95 1.38 5.23 1.10
CA PHE A 95 1.75 6.51 1.71
C PHE A 95 3.21 6.89 1.40
N CYS A 96 4.15 5.94 1.46
CA CYS A 96 5.56 6.16 1.14
C CYS A 96 5.74 6.65 -0.31
N GLU A 97 5.01 6.06 -1.25
CA GLU A 97 5.01 6.50 -2.65
C GLU A 97 4.50 7.94 -2.79
N GLY A 98 3.37 8.27 -2.16
CA GLY A 98 2.82 9.63 -2.16
C GLY A 98 3.77 10.65 -1.55
N LEU A 99 4.37 10.31 -0.40
CA LEU A 99 5.36 11.16 0.29
C LEU A 99 6.62 11.36 -0.56
N TYR A 100 7.11 10.31 -1.23
CA TYR A 100 8.27 10.40 -2.12
C TYR A 100 8.01 11.36 -3.29
N LEU A 101 6.86 11.21 -3.96
CA LEU A 101 6.49 12.06 -5.09
C LEU A 101 6.32 13.53 -4.65
N HIS A 102 5.67 13.77 -3.51
CA HIS A 102 5.54 15.12 -2.94
C HIS A 102 6.90 15.73 -2.58
N THR A 103 7.80 14.94 -1.97
CA THR A 103 9.14 15.41 -1.57
C THR A 103 9.97 15.82 -2.79
N LEU A 104 9.93 15.04 -3.87
CA LEU A 104 10.64 15.38 -5.12
C LEU A 104 10.15 16.68 -5.77
N LEU A 105 8.87 17.05 -5.57
CA LEU A 105 8.32 18.29 -6.13
C LEU A 105 8.69 19.52 -5.29
N VAL A 106 8.76 19.38 -3.97
CA VAL A 106 8.99 20.50 -3.04
C VAL A 106 10.46 20.70 -2.73
N VAL A 107 11.25 19.62 -2.70
CA VAL A 107 12.66 19.63 -2.29
C VAL A 107 13.55 19.34 -3.49
N ALA A 108 14.37 20.32 -3.86
CA ALA A 108 15.23 20.23 -5.06
C ALA A 108 16.44 19.27 -4.91
N PHE A 109 16.93 19.04 -3.69
CA PHE A 109 18.10 18.20 -3.43
C PHE A 109 17.79 17.16 -2.34
N VAL A 110 17.62 15.90 -2.74
CA VAL A 110 17.32 14.78 -1.83
C VAL A 110 18.44 13.75 -1.90
N ALA A 111 18.97 13.34 -0.74
CA ALA A 111 19.92 12.24 -0.65
C ALA A 111 19.17 10.88 -0.72
N GLU A 112 19.06 10.33 -1.92
CA GLU A 112 18.25 9.14 -2.23
C GLU A 112 18.61 7.90 -1.38
N ASP A 113 19.89 7.63 -1.13
CA ASP A 113 20.30 6.45 -0.36
C ASP A 113 19.88 6.51 1.12
N ARG A 114 19.91 7.72 1.72
CA ARG A 114 19.52 7.92 3.12
C ARG A 114 18.01 7.90 3.28
N ILE A 115 17.29 8.58 2.38
CA ILE A 115 15.82 8.63 2.46
C ILE A 115 15.20 7.25 2.26
N MET A 116 15.80 6.38 1.44
CA MET A 116 15.32 5.01 1.25
C MET A 116 15.36 4.17 2.52
N LYS A 117 16.40 4.31 3.36
CA LYS A 117 16.45 3.61 4.66
C LYS A 117 15.28 4.01 5.57
N TRP A 118 14.93 5.30 5.58
CA TRP A 118 13.76 5.79 6.31
C TRP A 118 12.46 5.26 5.72
N PHE A 119 12.32 5.18 4.40
CA PHE A 119 11.15 4.58 3.76
C PHE A 119 11.00 3.08 4.08
N TYR A 120 12.10 2.31 4.15
CA TYR A 120 12.03 0.91 4.59
C TYR A 120 11.55 0.78 6.04
N LEU A 121 12.05 1.63 6.93
CA LEU A 121 11.60 1.66 8.33
C LEU A 121 10.12 2.06 8.44
N LEU A 122 9.68 3.04 7.65
CA LEU A 122 8.30 3.52 7.62
C LEU A 122 7.33 2.50 6.99
N GLY A 123 7.72 1.85 5.88
CA GLY A 123 6.86 0.96 5.10
C GLY A 123 6.74 -0.46 5.67
N TRP A 124 7.76 -0.95 6.36
CA TRP A 124 7.75 -2.30 6.98
C TRP A 124 7.84 -2.27 8.50
N GLY A 125 8.74 -1.44 9.04
CA GLY A 125 8.99 -1.38 10.48
C GLY A 125 7.81 -0.83 11.28
N VAL A 126 7.28 0.34 10.90
CA VAL A 126 6.14 0.96 11.60
C VAL A 126 4.90 0.06 11.61
N PRO A 127 4.47 -0.52 10.47
CA PRO A 127 3.41 -1.55 10.45
C PRO A 127 3.70 -2.73 11.39
N ALA A 128 4.93 -3.25 11.40
CA ALA A 128 5.28 -4.36 12.28
C ALA A 128 5.12 -3.98 13.76
N CYS A 129 5.57 -2.79 14.16
CA CYS A 129 5.41 -2.30 15.52
C CYS A 129 3.93 -2.20 15.93
N TRP A 130 3.08 -1.60 15.09
CA TRP A 130 1.64 -1.48 15.37
C TRP A 130 0.94 -2.84 15.41
N THR A 131 1.28 -3.76 14.51
CA THR A 131 0.71 -5.10 14.51
C THR A 131 1.14 -5.93 15.71
N ILE A 132 2.39 -5.80 16.18
CA ILE A 132 2.85 -6.46 17.41
C ILE A 132 2.09 -5.92 18.63
N ILE A 133 1.89 -4.60 18.73
CA ILE A 133 1.12 -3.99 19.82
C ILE A 133 -0.33 -4.50 19.79
N TYR A 134 -0.96 -4.54 18.61
CA TYR A 134 -2.29 -5.09 18.43
C TYR A 134 -2.37 -6.57 18.85
N ALA A 135 -1.44 -7.40 18.38
CA ALA A 135 -1.42 -8.83 18.70
C ALA A 135 -1.18 -9.08 20.20
N ALA A 136 -0.32 -8.29 20.85
CA ALA A 136 -0.07 -8.37 22.29
C ALA A 136 -1.30 -7.95 23.11
N ALA A 137 -1.92 -6.81 22.75
CA ALA A 137 -3.12 -6.33 23.42
C ALA A 137 -4.26 -7.34 23.29
N ARG A 138 -4.50 -7.85 22.08
CA ARG A 138 -5.59 -8.80 21.83
C ARG A 138 -5.31 -10.21 22.34
N GLY A 139 -4.05 -10.64 22.34
CA GLY A 139 -3.65 -11.93 22.91
C GLY A 139 -3.73 -12.00 24.44
N SER A 140 -3.66 -10.85 25.12
CA SER A 140 -3.75 -10.76 26.59
C SER A 140 -5.18 -10.90 27.14
N ASP A 141 -6.20 -10.71 26.29
CA ASP A 141 -7.61 -10.76 26.70
C ASP A 141 -8.20 -12.15 26.44
N GLU A 142 -8.34 -12.97 27.49
CA GLU A 142 -8.83 -14.35 27.38
C GLU A 142 -10.20 -14.47 26.73
N LYS A 143 -11.09 -13.48 26.91
CA LYS A 143 -12.43 -13.47 26.31
C LYS A 143 -12.41 -13.22 24.81
N GLN A 144 -11.34 -12.63 24.28
CA GLN A 144 -11.21 -12.32 22.86
C GLN A 144 -10.31 -13.31 22.11
N ARG A 145 -9.86 -14.39 22.77
CA ARG A 145 -9.07 -15.46 22.15
C ARG A 145 -9.90 -16.47 21.37
N GLU A 146 -11.23 -16.38 21.44
CA GLU A 146 -12.14 -17.30 20.76
C GLU A 146 -12.33 -16.95 19.28
N HIS A 147 -12.83 -17.91 18.49
CA HIS A 147 -13.20 -17.74 17.08
C HIS A 147 -12.12 -17.10 16.20
N CYS A 148 -10.84 -17.44 16.39
CA CYS A 148 -9.74 -16.99 15.53
C CYS A 148 -9.61 -15.45 15.39
N TRP A 149 -10.07 -14.69 16.39
CA TRP A 149 -10.12 -13.21 16.33
C TRP A 149 -10.97 -12.66 15.16
N MET A 150 -11.90 -13.47 14.66
CA MET A 150 -12.75 -13.13 13.53
C MET A 150 -13.84 -12.12 13.90
N GLU A 151 -14.24 -12.05 15.17
CA GLU A 151 -15.18 -11.04 15.65
C GLU A 151 -14.51 -9.66 15.74
N ASP A 152 -15.27 -8.61 15.39
CA ASP A 152 -14.81 -7.23 15.52
C ASP A 152 -14.64 -6.87 17.00
N GLY A 153 -13.39 -6.87 17.44
CA GLY A 153 -13.02 -6.59 18.82
C GLY A 153 -12.73 -5.11 19.02
N GLY A 154 -12.92 -4.64 20.25
CA GLY A 154 -12.64 -3.27 20.64
C GLY A 154 -11.17 -2.84 20.47
N TYR A 155 -10.25 -3.71 20.05
CA TYR A 155 -8.84 -3.39 19.78
C TYR A 155 -8.51 -3.14 18.30
N ASN A 156 -9.46 -3.36 17.37
CA ASN A 156 -9.23 -3.14 15.94
C ASN A 156 -8.84 -1.68 15.62
N TYR A 157 -9.27 -0.71 16.44
CA TYR A 157 -8.89 0.71 16.30
C TYR A 157 -7.37 0.93 16.33
N ILE A 158 -6.61 0.08 17.04
CA ILE A 158 -5.14 0.19 17.15
C ILE A 158 -4.51 0.12 15.75
N LEU A 159 -5.08 -0.67 14.85
CA LEU A 159 -4.64 -0.78 13.46
C LEU A 159 -5.37 0.21 12.54
N SER A 160 -6.67 0.45 12.76
CA SER A 160 -7.45 1.32 11.89
C SER A 160 -7.01 2.78 11.96
N VAL A 161 -6.68 3.31 13.15
CA VAL A 161 -6.27 4.70 13.33
C VAL A 161 -5.04 5.07 12.47
N PRO A 162 -3.89 4.36 12.55
CA PRO A 162 -2.74 4.70 11.71
C PRO A 162 -3.02 4.56 10.21
N VAL A 163 -3.84 3.57 9.81
CA VAL A 163 -4.25 3.40 8.40
C VAL A 163 -5.06 4.59 7.91
N VAL A 164 -6.09 4.99 8.66
CA VAL A 164 -6.96 6.12 8.29
C VAL A 164 -6.15 7.42 8.22
N VAL A 165 -5.26 7.67 9.18
CA VAL A 165 -4.36 8.83 9.14
C VAL A 165 -3.48 8.81 7.89
N SER A 166 -2.86 7.67 7.57
CA SER A 166 -2.03 7.54 6.37
C SER A 166 -2.82 7.80 5.08
N MET A 167 -4.08 7.38 5.01
CA MET A 167 -4.96 7.59 3.86
C MET A 167 -5.31 9.08 3.70
N PHE A 168 -5.65 9.78 4.79
CA PHE A 168 -5.91 11.23 4.74
C PHE A 168 -4.68 12.03 4.29
N LEU A 169 -3.49 11.68 4.79
CA LEU A 169 -2.26 12.33 4.37
C LEU A 169 -1.94 12.06 2.90
N ASN A 170 -2.18 10.82 2.42
CA ASN A 170 -1.99 10.48 1.02
C ASN A 170 -2.94 11.29 0.11
N LEU A 171 -4.20 11.45 0.51
CA LEU A 171 -5.16 12.30 -0.21
C LEU A 171 -4.70 13.76 -0.26
N PHE A 172 -4.20 14.30 0.86
CA PHE A 172 -3.63 15.64 0.90
C PHE A 172 -2.45 15.80 -0.07
N PHE A 173 -1.53 14.84 -0.10
CA PHE A 173 -0.42 14.84 -1.05
C PHE A 173 -0.89 14.81 -2.49
N LEU A 174 -1.86 13.94 -2.81
CA LEU A 174 -2.45 13.85 -4.15
C LEU A 174 -3.01 15.20 -4.61
N ILE A 175 -3.77 15.87 -3.76
CA ILE A 175 -4.35 17.19 -4.07
C ILE A 175 -3.24 18.21 -4.35
N ASN A 176 -2.19 18.24 -3.53
CA ASN A 176 -1.07 19.18 -3.72
C ASN A 176 -0.30 18.89 -5.02
N ILE A 177 -0.01 17.62 -5.30
CA ILE A 177 0.67 17.18 -6.53
C ILE A 177 -0.14 17.62 -7.77
N VAL A 178 -1.45 17.36 -7.79
CA VAL A 178 -2.32 17.75 -8.89
C VAL A 178 -2.36 19.28 -9.06
N ARG A 179 -2.47 20.04 -7.97
CA ARG A 179 -2.42 21.51 -8.02
C ARG A 179 -1.12 22.02 -8.66
N VAL A 180 0.03 21.54 -8.18
CA VAL A 180 1.34 21.92 -8.72
C VAL A 180 1.46 21.56 -10.20
N LEU A 181 1.05 20.35 -10.57
CA LEU A 181 1.08 19.88 -11.96
C LEU A 181 0.22 20.76 -12.87
N VAL A 182 -1.02 21.06 -12.47
CA VAL A 182 -1.94 21.91 -13.23
C VAL A 182 -1.40 23.33 -13.36
N THR A 183 -0.82 23.90 -12.31
CA THR A 183 -0.20 25.24 -12.37
C THR A 183 0.98 25.26 -13.34
N LYS A 184 1.83 24.23 -13.35
CA LYS A 184 2.96 24.12 -14.29
C LYS A 184 2.49 23.94 -15.73
N LEU A 185 1.49 23.09 -15.97
CA LEU A 185 0.89 22.89 -17.30
C LEU A 185 0.29 24.20 -17.83
N ARG A 186 -0.45 24.95 -17.00
CA ARG A 186 -0.99 26.26 -17.39
C ARG A 186 0.09 27.29 -17.70
N ALA A 187 1.18 27.33 -16.92
CA ALA A 187 2.30 28.23 -17.20
C ALA A 187 2.94 27.97 -18.56
N VAL A 188 3.08 26.70 -18.96
CA VAL A 188 3.59 26.30 -20.29
C VAL A 188 2.62 26.68 -21.41
N HIS A 189 1.31 26.51 -21.22
CA HIS A 189 0.32 26.92 -22.23
C HIS A 189 0.12 28.44 -22.32
N THR A 190 0.43 29.20 -21.26
CA THR A 190 0.25 30.66 -21.22
C THR A 190 1.48 31.40 -21.74
N THR A 191 2.64 30.76 -21.90
CA THR A 191 3.71 31.30 -22.74
C THR A 191 3.27 31.16 -24.20
N PRO A 192 2.89 32.25 -24.90
CA PRO A 192 2.68 32.18 -26.33
C PRO A 192 4.02 31.82 -26.96
N ASP A 193 4.00 31.07 -28.06
CA ASP A 193 5.14 30.75 -28.94
C ASP A 193 5.81 32.02 -29.52
N THR A 194 6.37 32.85 -28.65
CA THR A 194 7.09 34.08 -29.00
C THR A 194 8.51 33.74 -29.44
N HIS A 195 8.95 32.49 -29.23
CA HIS A 195 10.24 31.99 -29.69
C HIS A 195 10.17 31.34 -31.09
N SER A 196 8.97 31.00 -31.60
CA SER A 196 8.78 30.47 -32.96
C SER A 196 8.44 31.55 -33.98
N THR A 197 7.79 32.66 -33.57
CA THR A 197 7.48 33.79 -34.46
C THR A 197 8.67 34.72 -34.73
N ARG A 198 9.69 34.80 -33.86
CA ARG A 198 10.90 35.60 -34.14
C ARG A 198 11.85 34.96 -35.16
N LYS A 199 11.78 33.66 -35.40
CA LYS A 199 12.61 32.99 -36.43
C LYS A 199 12.02 33.03 -37.84
N LEU A 200 10.73 33.38 -37.98
CA LEU A 200 10.06 33.51 -39.29
C LEU A 200 10.03 34.95 -39.81
N LEU A 201 10.57 35.92 -39.07
CA LEU A 201 10.67 37.34 -39.46
C LEU A 201 12.12 37.81 -39.64
N SER A 202 13.10 36.90 -39.61
CA SER A 202 14.52 37.22 -39.83
C SER A 202 15.23 36.26 -40.81
N CYS A 203 14.51 35.80 -41.84
CA CYS A 203 15.11 35.21 -43.03
C CYS A 203 14.36 35.71 -44.26
#